data_AF-A0A1G8W3P1-F1
#
_entry.id   AF-A0A1G8W3P1-F1
#
_cell.length_a   1.000
_cell.length_b   1.000
_cell.length_c   1.000
_cell.angle_alpha   90.00
_cell.angle_beta   90.00
_cell.angle_gamma   90.00
#
_symmetry.space_group_name_H-M   'P 1'
#
loop_
_entity.id
_entity.type
_entity.pdbx_description
1 polymer ?
#
loop_
_entity_poly.entity_id
_entity_poly.type
_entity_poly.pdbx_seq_one_letter_code
_entity_poly.pdbx_strand_id
1 'polypeptide(L)'
;MEKALLSVHVLAAIVFVGGSAVATSLFPRYAPVAAPAGTAAGDSGERDRAVAVLLHRVSRGYGIAGLVVPAAGIVLGVVQGRMGELWLNVSMVLTIVAGGLLALLICPRQREALATPGSAERLRSLSMLAGIYNLLWAIVVVLMIARPEAGT
;
A
#
# COMPACT_ATOMS: atom_id res chain seq x y z
N MET A 1 -1.93 9.54 -27.67
CA MET A 1 -2.31 8.40 -26.82
C MET A 1 -1.45 8.31 -25.56
N GLU A 2 -0.13 8.47 -25.68
CA GLU A 2 0.82 8.43 -24.54
C GLU A 2 0.46 9.36 -23.38
N LYS A 3 0.10 10.62 -23.67
CA LYS A 3 -0.31 11.59 -22.63
C LYS A 3 -1.51 11.10 -21.83
N ALA A 4 -2.50 10.48 -22.49
CA ALA A 4 -3.67 9.93 -21.82
C ALA A 4 -3.30 8.71 -20.94
N LEU A 5 -2.47 7.80 -21.45
CA LEU A 5 -1.97 6.66 -20.67
C LEU A 5 -1.14 7.10 -19.46
N LEU A 6 -0.29 8.12 -19.63
CA LEU A 6 0.50 8.71 -18.56
C LEU A 6 -0.40 9.36 -17.51
N SER A 7 -1.42 10.11 -17.94
CA SER A 7 -2.42 10.68 -17.03
C SER A 7 -3.14 9.59 -16.24
N VAL A 8 -3.57 8.51 -16.89
CA VAL A 8 -4.22 7.36 -16.22
C VAL A 8 -3.28 6.72 -15.21
N HIS A 9 -2.03 6.45 -15.59
CA HIS A 9 -1.03 5.84 -14.71
C HIS A 9 -0.78 6.68 -13.45
N VAL A 10 -0.51 7.98 -13.62
CA VAL A 10 -0.22 8.88 -12.51
C VAL A 10 -1.45 9.11 -11.63
N LEU A 11 -2.62 9.32 -12.24
CA LEU A 11 -3.86 9.51 -11.48
C LEU A 11 -4.21 8.27 -10.67
N ALA A 12 -4.10 7.08 -11.27
CA ALA A 12 -4.32 5.82 -10.57
C ALA A 12 -3.34 5.64 -9.40
N ALA A 13 -2.07 6.04 -9.58
CA ALA A 13 -1.07 5.98 -8.51
C ALA A 13 -1.47 6.91 -7.36
N ILE A 14 -1.80 8.16 -7.63
CA ILE A 14 -2.18 9.12 -6.58
C ILE A 14 -3.43 8.66 -5.83
N VAL A 15 -4.49 8.27 -6.55
CA VAL A 15 -5.79 7.97 -5.94
C VAL A 15 -5.79 6.61 -5.24
N PHE A 16 -5.38 5.55 -5.93
CA PHE A 16 -5.51 4.19 -5.42
C PHE A 16 -4.36 3.83 -4.49
N VAL A 17 -3.12 4.12 -4.88
CA VAL A 17 -1.98 3.83 -3.99
C VAL A 17 -2.03 4.74 -2.77
N GLY A 18 -2.26 6.05 -2.95
CA GLY A 18 -2.37 7.00 -1.85
C GLY A 18 -3.45 6.60 -0.82
N GLY A 19 -4.67 6.27 -1.28
CA GLY A 19 -5.73 5.83 -0.38
C GLY A 19 -5.41 4.50 0.33
N SER A 20 -4.80 3.54 -0.36
CA SER A 20 -4.37 2.28 0.26
C SER A 20 -3.27 2.49 1.32
N ALA A 21 -2.31 3.39 1.06
CA ALA A 21 -1.21 3.75 1.95
C ALA A 21 -1.70 4.38 3.24
N VAL A 22 -2.62 5.36 3.14
CA VAL A 22 -3.24 5.97 4.31
C VAL A 22 -4.02 4.93 5.12
N ALA A 23 -4.79 4.08 4.44
CA ALA A 23 -5.60 3.08 5.12
C ALA A 23 -4.77 2.04 5.88
N THR A 24 -3.68 1.54 5.28
CA THR A 24 -2.78 0.58 5.94
C THR A 24 -2.04 1.21 7.10
N SER A 25 -1.61 2.47 7.00
CA SER A 25 -0.91 3.19 8.07
C SER A 25 -1.81 3.52 9.27
N LEU A 26 -3.08 3.86 9.03
CA LEU A 26 -4.00 4.20 10.11
C LEU A 26 -4.61 2.97 10.79
N PHE A 27 -4.72 1.83 10.09
CA PHE A 27 -5.37 0.64 10.62
C PHE A 27 -4.86 0.22 12.02
N PRO A 28 -3.54 0.13 12.30
CA PRO A 28 -3.04 -0.27 13.61
C PRO A 28 -3.45 0.64 14.76
N ARG A 29 -3.80 1.90 14.50
CA ARG A 29 -4.28 2.88 15.50
C ARG A 29 -5.71 2.60 15.94
N TYR A 30 -6.58 2.20 15.02
CA TYR A 30 -8.01 1.97 15.28
C TYR A 30 -8.34 0.51 15.57
N ALA A 31 -7.50 -0.44 15.18
CA ALA A 31 -7.73 -1.87 15.36
C ALA A 31 -7.86 -2.26 16.85
N PRO A 32 -8.79 -3.16 17.22
CA PRO A 32 -8.99 -3.55 18.62
C PRO A 32 -7.79 -4.33 19.18
N VAL A 33 -7.49 -4.13 20.45
CA VAL A 33 -6.45 -4.84 21.22
C VAL A 33 -7.14 -5.62 22.33
N ALA A 34 -6.63 -6.81 22.66
CA ALA A 34 -7.11 -7.54 23.83
C ALA A 34 -6.76 -6.74 25.11
N ALA A 35 -7.76 -6.38 25.90
CA ALA A 35 -7.53 -5.77 27.20
C ALA A 35 -6.85 -6.79 28.15
N PRO A 36 -5.80 -6.41 28.90
CA PRO A 36 -5.28 -7.25 29.97
C PRO A 36 -6.40 -7.57 30.96
N ALA A 37 -6.51 -8.85 31.35
CA ALA A 37 -7.45 -9.29 32.37
C ALA A 37 -7.27 -8.45 33.65
N GLY A 38 -8.32 -7.71 34.04
CA GLY A 38 -8.33 -6.87 35.25
C GLY A 38 -8.16 -5.36 35.02
N THR A 39 -7.96 -4.90 33.79
CA THR A 39 -8.03 -3.45 33.48
C THR A 39 -9.44 -3.08 33.04
N ALA A 40 -10.12 -2.24 33.83
CA ALA A 40 -11.34 -1.58 33.40
C ALA A 40 -11.06 -0.86 32.07
N ALA A 41 -11.99 -0.96 31.11
CA ALA A 41 -11.89 -0.37 29.78
C ALA A 41 -11.60 1.14 29.85
N GLY A 42 -10.32 1.49 29.90
CA GLY A 42 -9.85 2.80 30.31
C GLY A 42 -8.61 3.20 29.54
N ASP A 43 -8.66 3.08 28.21
CA ASP A 43 -7.81 3.86 27.29
C ASP A 43 -8.37 3.89 25.84
N SER A 44 -9.67 3.63 25.66
CA SER A 44 -10.26 3.25 24.36
C SER A 44 -10.83 4.41 23.55
N GLY A 45 -10.34 5.65 23.72
CA GLY A 45 -10.87 6.81 23.00
C GLY A 45 -10.65 6.75 21.48
N GLU A 46 -9.62 6.05 21.03
CA GLU A 46 -9.22 5.97 19.62
C GLU A 46 -9.50 4.62 18.94
N ARG A 47 -9.84 3.59 19.72
CA ARG A 47 -10.01 2.22 19.20
C ARG A 47 -11.45 2.03 18.74
N ASP A 48 -11.68 2.02 17.44
CA ASP A 48 -12.98 1.78 16.84
C ASP A 48 -12.90 0.65 15.79
N ARG A 49 -13.56 -0.47 16.09
CA ARG A 49 -13.64 -1.64 15.21
C ARG A 49 -14.30 -1.28 13.88
N ALA A 50 -15.33 -0.43 13.85
CA ALA A 50 -16.02 -0.05 12.63
C ALA A 50 -15.09 0.72 11.69
N VAL A 51 -14.30 1.65 12.24
CA VAL A 51 -13.26 2.38 11.49
C VAL A 51 -12.19 1.41 10.99
N ALA A 52 -11.72 0.47 11.82
CA ALA A 52 -10.73 -0.52 11.40
C ALA A 52 -11.24 -1.43 10.25
N VAL A 53 -12.52 -1.82 10.27
CA VAL A 53 -13.16 -2.57 9.17
C VAL A 53 -13.21 -1.73 7.89
N LEU A 54 -13.56 -0.44 8.00
CA LEU A 54 -13.55 0.47 6.85
C LEU A 54 -12.15 0.59 6.25
N LEU A 55 -11.13 0.81 7.09
CA LEU A 55 -9.73 0.92 6.65
C LEU A 55 -9.27 -0.36 5.95
N HIS A 56 -9.57 -1.55 6.49
CA HIS A 56 -9.27 -2.82 5.82
C HIS A 56 -9.95 -2.93 4.44
N ARG A 57 -11.21 -2.52 4.35
CA ARG A 57 -11.95 -2.51 3.08
C ARG A 57 -11.33 -1.56 2.07
N VAL A 58 -10.89 -0.37 2.50
CA VAL A 58 -10.18 0.59 1.65
C VAL A 58 -8.83 0.01 1.21
N SER A 59 -8.01 -0.50 2.14
CA SER A 59 -6.72 -1.14 1.81
C SER A 59 -6.88 -2.21 0.73
N ARG A 60 -7.91 -3.06 0.82
CA ARG A 60 -8.16 -4.12 -0.16
C ARG A 60 -8.74 -3.60 -1.48
N GLY A 61 -9.77 -2.76 -1.42
CA GLY A 61 -10.43 -2.22 -2.62
C GLY A 61 -9.50 -1.34 -3.43
N TYR A 62 -8.80 -0.41 -2.77
CA TYR A 62 -7.84 0.48 -3.42
C TYR A 62 -6.56 -0.28 -3.80
N GLY A 63 -6.16 -1.29 -3.03
CA GLY A 63 -5.06 -2.19 -3.42
C GLY A 63 -5.33 -2.91 -4.75
N ILE A 64 -6.56 -3.42 -4.94
CA ILE A 64 -6.97 -4.05 -6.21
C ILE A 64 -7.04 -3.01 -7.33
N ALA A 65 -7.66 -1.85 -7.08
CA ALA A 65 -7.71 -0.77 -8.07
C ALA A 65 -6.32 -0.24 -8.43
N GLY A 66 -5.37 -0.31 -7.49
CA GLY A 66 -3.96 0.04 -7.68
C GLY A 66 -3.25 -0.77 -8.75
N LEU A 67 -3.77 -1.95 -9.16
CA LEU A 67 -3.24 -2.73 -10.28
C LEU A 67 -3.31 -1.99 -11.62
N VAL A 68 -4.15 -0.95 -11.73
CA VAL A 68 -4.16 -0.05 -12.89
C VAL A 68 -2.80 0.61 -13.10
N VAL A 69 -2.06 0.89 -12.03
CA VAL A 69 -0.73 1.54 -12.09
C VAL A 69 0.28 0.68 -12.86
N PRO A 70 0.63 -0.54 -12.43
CA PRO A 70 1.56 -1.38 -13.18
C PRO A 70 1.02 -1.72 -14.57
N ALA A 71 -0.29 -1.94 -14.74
CA ALA A 71 -0.87 -2.22 -16.06
C ALA A 71 -0.64 -1.06 -17.04
N ALA A 72 -0.96 0.17 -16.65
CA ALA A 72 -0.72 1.35 -17.47
C ALA A 72 0.78 1.60 -17.68
N GLY A 73 1.61 1.32 -16.67
CA GLY A 73 3.07 1.46 -16.75
C GLY A 73 3.71 0.50 -17.75
N ILE A 74 3.25 -0.76 -17.79
CA ILE A 74 3.67 -1.75 -18.79
C ILE A 74 3.30 -1.27 -20.19
N VAL A 75 2.03 -0.87 -20.39
CA VAL A 75 1.57 -0.37 -21.70
C VAL A 75 2.39 0.85 -22.15
N LEU A 76 2.64 1.80 -21.25
CA LEU A 76 3.50 2.96 -21.53
C LEU A 76 4.91 2.55 -21.95
N GLY A 77 5.52 1.63 -21.21
CA GLY A 77 6.88 1.18 -21.51
C GLY A 77 6.99 0.39 -22.82
N VAL A 78 5.95 -0.36 -23.19
CA VAL A 78 5.86 -1.02 -24.51
C VAL A 78 5.72 0.03 -25.62
N VAL A 79 4.78 0.97 -25.48
CA VAL A 79 4.53 2.03 -26.48
C VAL A 79 5.75 2.91 -26.69
N GLN A 80 6.50 3.22 -25.63
CA GLN A 80 7.72 4.03 -25.70
C GLN A 80 8.97 3.24 -26.10
N GLY A 81 8.90 1.90 -26.21
CA GLY A 81 10.06 1.05 -26.51
C GLY A 81 11.09 0.99 -25.37
N ARG A 82 10.68 1.23 -24.12
CA ARG A 82 11.57 1.38 -22.95
C ARG A 82 11.60 0.18 -22.00
N MET A 83 11.03 -0.96 -22.39
CA MET A 83 10.97 -2.17 -21.54
C MET A 83 12.35 -2.70 -21.11
N GLY A 84 13.42 -2.43 -21.87
CA GLY A 84 14.79 -2.84 -21.53
C GLY A 84 15.47 -1.99 -20.46
N GLU A 85 14.86 -0.88 -20.04
CA GLU A 85 15.50 0.08 -19.14
C GLU A 85 15.58 -0.45 -17.71
N LEU A 86 16.77 -0.34 -17.10
CA LEU A 86 17.02 -0.87 -15.76
C LEU A 86 16.10 -0.22 -14.72
N TRP A 87 15.92 1.10 -14.78
CA TRP A 87 15.07 1.83 -13.82
C TRP A 87 13.60 1.38 -13.89
N LEU A 88 13.11 1.05 -15.09
CA LEU A 88 11.74 0.60 -15.30
C LEU A 88 11.54 -0.82 -14.77
N ASN A 89 12.49 -1.73 -15.06
CA ASN A 89 12.47 -3.10 -14.55
C ASN A 89 12.56 -3.15 -13.02
N VAL A 90 13.45 -2.36 -12.42
CA VAL A 90 13.56 -2.22 -10.95
C VAL A 90 12.24 -1.73 -10.36
N SER A 91 11.62 -0.71 -10.97
CA SER A 91 10.32 -0.19 -10.52
C SER A 91 9.22 -1.25 -10.62
N MET A 92 9.25 -2.09 -11.67
CA MET A 92 8.28 -3.17 -11.88
C MET A 92 8.41 -4.24 -10.80
N VAL A 93 9.64 -4.66 -10.46
CA VAL A 93 9.93 -5.59 -9.36
C VAL A 93 9.47 -5.01 -8.02
N LEU A 94 9.81 -3.76 -7.71
CA LEU A 94 9.38 -3.10 -6.48
C LEU A 94 7.85 -3.01 -6.37
N THR A 95 7.16 -2.77 -7.49
CA THR A 95 5.70 -2.74 -7.53
C THR A 95 5.09 -4.12 -7.23
N ILE A 96 5.67 -5.19 -7.79
CA ILE A 96 5.26 -6.57 -7.50
C ILE A 96 5.47 -6.88 -6.01
N VAL A 97 6.62 -6.52 -5.45
CA VAL A 97 6.91 -6.72 -4.02
C VAL A 97 5.93 -5.95 -3.14
N ALA A 98 5.64 -4.68 -3.47
CA ALA A 98 4.67 -3.87 -2.73
C ALA A 98 3.25 -4.45 -2.81
N GLY A 99 2.82 -4.89 -3.99
CA GLY A 99 1.53 -5.55 -4.20
C GLY A 99 1.43 -6.87 -3.42
N GLY A 100 2.50 -7.68 -3.46
CA GLY A 100 2.60 -8.92 -2.68
C GLY A 100 2.57 -8.66 -1.17
N LEU A 101 3.28 -7.63 -0.69
CA LEU A 101 3.26 -7.20 0.71
C LEU A 101 1.84 -6.83 1.15
N LEU A 102 1.11 -6.07 0.34
CA LEU A 102 -0.27 -5.70 0.63
C LEU A 102 -1.20 -6.93 0.65
N ALA A 103 -1.14 -7.75 -0.40
CA ALA A 103 -2.08 -8.85 -0.60
C ALA A 103 -1.83 -10.05 0.33
N LEU A 104 -0.56 -10.41 0.55
CA LEU A 104 -0.17 -11.64 1.24
C LEU A 104 0.19 -11.41 2.70
N LEU A 105 0.60 -10.19 3.07
CA LEU A 105 1.07 -9.92 4.43
C LEU A 105 0.19 -8.94 5.20
N ILE A 106 -0.18 -7.81 4.61
CA ILE A 106 -0.94 -6.75 5.31
C ILE A 106 -2.42 -7.12 5.40
N CYS A 107 -3.10 -7.36 4.27
CA CYS A 107 -4.53 -7.68 4.26
C CYS A 107 -4.91 -8.89 5.13
N PRO A 108 -4.16 -10.02 5.11
CA PRO A 108 -4.48 -11.16 5.97
C PRO A 108 -4.33 -10.84 7.46
N ARG A 109 -3.24 -10.17 7.86
CA ARG A 109 -3.01 -9.76 9.25
C ARG A 109 -4.01 -8.73 9.75
N GLN A 110 -4.46 -7.80 8.90
CA GLN A 110 -5.56 -6.89 9.23
C GLN A 110 -6.86 -7.66 9.49
N ARG A 111 -7.19 -8.63 8.64
CA ARG A 111 -8.35 -9.50 8.82
C ARG A 111 -8.27 -10.28 10.13
N GLU A 112 -7.11 -10.84 10.46
CA GLU A 112 -6.87 -11.55 11.72
C GLU A 112 -7.04 -10.64 12.94
N ALA A 113 -6.49 -9.43 12.90
CA ALA A 113 -6.62 -8.45 13.97
C ALA A 113 -8.08 -7.99 14.18
N LEU A 114 -8.89 -7.99 13.11
CA LEU A 114 -10.33 -7.79 13.20
C LEU A 114 -11.04 -9.03 13.75
N ALA A 115 -10.67 -10.24 13.36
CA ALA A 115 -11.35 -11.45 13.84
C ALA A 115 -11.09 -11.68 15.34
N THR A 116 -9.84 -11.60 15.75
CA THR A 116 -9.38 -11.89 17.11
C THR A 116 -8.49 -10.74 17.58
N PRO A 117 -8.99 -9.83 18.45
CA PRO A 117 -8.21 -8.72 18.98
C PRO A 117 -6.86 -9.22 19.53
N GLY A 118 -5.79 -8.69 18.95
CA GLY A 118 -4.44 -9.17 19.20
C GLY A 118 -3.71 -8.42 20.32
N SER A 119 -2.44 -8.77 20.53
CA SER A 119 -1.53 -7.98 21.35
C SER A 119 -1.06 -6.73 20.60
N ALA A 120 -0.61 -5.71 21.34
CA ALA A 120 -0.04 -4.49 20.78
C ALA A 120 1.16 -4.76 19.85
N GLU A 121 1.92 -5.85 20.08
CA GLU A 121 3.05 -6.26 19.26
C GLU A 121 2.63 -6.63 17.82
N ARG A 122 1.52 -7.35 17.65
CA ARG A 122 0.98 -7.68 16.31
C ARG A 122 0.59 -6.41 15.54
N LEU A 123 0.01 -5.43 16.22
CA LEU A 123 -0.31 -4.14 15.60
C LEU A 123 0.95 -3.32 15.26
N ARG A 124 2.01 -3.41 16.07
CA ARG A 124 3.30 -2.78 15.78
C ARG A 124 3.95 -3.40 14.53
N SER A 125 3.89 -4.72 14.39
CA SER A 125 4.33 -5.41 13.16
C SER A 125 3.53 -4.94 11.94
N LEU A 126 2.21 -4.82 12.04
CA LEU A 126 1.37 -4.26 10.96
C LEU A 126 1.76 -2.82 10.60
N SER A 127 2.07 -1.98 11.59
CA SER A 127 2.55 -0.61 11.36
C SER A 127 3.88 -0.58 10.60
N MET A 128 4.82 -1.47 10.96
CA MET A 128 6.09 -1.61 10.25
C MET A 128 5.89 -2.08 8.80
N LEU A 129 5.02 -3.06 8.56
CA LEU A 129 4.69 -3.52 7.21
C LEU A 129 4.05 -2.40 6.38
N ALA A 130 3.16 -1.59 6.97
CA ALA A 130 2.59 -0.43 6.30
C ALA A 130 3.67 0.62 5.96
N GLY A 131 4.63 0.85 6.86
CA GLY A 131 5.79 1.70 6.61
C GLY A 131 6.65 1.20 5.43
N ILE A 132 6.98 -0.09 5.40
CA ILE A 132 7.72 -0.71 4.30
C ILE A 132 6.95 -0.60 2.99
N TYR A 133 5.64 -0.88 3.01
CA TYR A 133 4.77 -0.73 1.84
C TYR A 133 4.80 0.70 1.28
N ASN A 134 4.68 1.70 2.14
CA ASN A 134 4.73 3.11 1.74
C ASN A 134 6.12 3.51 1.22
N LEU A 135 7.18 3.00 1.83
CA LEU A 135 8.55 3.26 1.39
C LEU A 135 8.80 2.69 -0.01
N LEU A 136 8.34 1.45 -0.28
CA LEU A 136 8.45 0.86 -1.61
C LEU A 136 7.77 1.72 -2.67
N TRP A 137 6.56 2.21 -2.39
CA TRP A 137 5.85 3.10 -3.31
C TRP A 137 6.54 4.45 -3.47
N ALA A 138 7.07 5.03 -2.39
CA ALA A 138 7.86 6.25 -2.47
C ALA A 138 9.09 6.07 -3.37
N ILE A 139 9.82 4.95 -3.21
CA ILE A 139 10.96 4.61 -4.08
C ILE A 139 10.50 4.48 -5.54
N VAL A 140 9.40 3.77 -5.81
CA VAL A 140 8.84 3.63 -7.17
C VAL A 140 8.53 5.01 -7.77
N VAL A 141 7.90 5.92 -7.03
CA VAL A 141 7.61 7.28 -7.48
C VAL A 141 8.89 8.06 -7.77
N VAL A 142 9.88 8.00 -6.88
CA VAL A 142 11.19 8.65 -7.08
C VAL A 142 11.87 8.12 -8.34
N LEU A 143 11.89 6.81 -8.56
CA LEU A 143 12.45 6.21 -9.77
C LEU A 143 11.72 6.67 -11.05
N MET A 144 10.39 6.79 -10.99
CA MET A 144 9.54 7.23 -12.11
C MET A 144 9.69 8.71 -12.45
N ILE A 145 10.14 9.55 -11.50
CA ILE A 145 10.39 10.99 -11.70
C ILE A 145 11.85 11.25 -12.06
N ALA A 146 12.77 10.70 -11.26
CA ALA A 146 14.20 10.92 -11.41
C ALA A 146 14.75 10.33 -12.69
N ARG A 147 13.99 9.44 -13.37
CA ARG A 147 14.25 8.79 -14.67
C ARG A 147 15.66 9.10 -15.12
N PRO A 148 16.66 8.24 -14.84
CA PRO A 148 17.99 8.51 -15.32
C PRO A 148 17.87 8.68 -16.84
N GLU A 149 17.97 9.92 -17.32
CA GLU A 149 18.19 10.17 -18.72
C GLU A 149 19.50 9.47 -18.96
N ALA A 150 19.48 8.43 -19.80
CA ALA A 150 20.66 7.66 -20.13
C ALA A 150 21.76 8.69 -20.40
N GLY A 151 22.73 8.76 -19.49
CA GLY A 151 23.80 9.73 -19.57
C GLY A 151 24.42 9.59 -20.95
N THR A 152 24.53 10.73 -21.62
CA THR A 152 25.38 11.04 -22.78
C THR A 152 26.49 10.03 -23.04
#